data_AF-A0A166Z4E2-F1
#
_entry.id   AF-A0A166Z4E2-F1
#
_cell.length_a   1.000
_cell.length_b   1.000
_cell.length_c   1.000
_cell.angle_alpha   90.00
_cell.angle_beta   90.00
_cell.angle_gamma   90.00
#
_symmetry.space_group_name_H-M   'P 1'
#
loop_
_entity.id
_entity.type
_entity.pdbx_description
1 polymer ?
#
loop_
_entity_poly.entity_id
_entity_poly.type
_entity_poly.pdbx_seq_one_letter_code
_entity_poly.pdbx_strand_id
1 'polypeptide(L)'
;MLTDTAKQLTKQINKGFELIGSGVGAATQIESLQRLVLEVVQSLLENWLVPRLNDFYDCFPNVELQLNASEQLVDFNQRDIHGHLHFGHG
;
A
#
# COMPACT_ATOMS: atom_id res chain seq x y z
N MET A 1 -0.75 5.96 36.03
CA MET A 1 0.73 5.86 36.10
C MET A 1 1.12 4.45 35.70
N LEU A 2 1.74 4.25 34.53
CA LEU A 2 2.35 2.95 34.20
C LEU A 2 3.61 2.81 35.07
N THR A 3 3.74 1.69 35.79
CA THR A 3 4.95 1.40 36.57
C THR A 3 6.17 1.39 35.65
N ASP A 4 7.36 1.73 36.14
CA ASP A 4 8.56 1.76 35.29
C ASP A 4 8.87 0.38 34.68
N THR A 5 8.50 -0.70 35.37
CA THR A 5 8.48 -2.06 34.85
C THR A 5 7.57 -2.21 33.62
N ALA A 6 6.37 -1.63 33.65
CA ALA A 6 5.45 -1.70 32.52
C ALA A 6 5.99 -0.94 31.31
N LYS A 7 6.62 0.23 31.49
CA LYS A 7 7.25 0.98 30.38
C LYS A 7 8.39 0.19 29.73
N GLN A 8 9.22 -0.43 30.57
CA GLN A 8 10.37 -1.21 30.11
C GLN A 8 9.91 -2.48 29.37
N LEU A 9 8.86 -3.14 29.88
CA LEU A 9 8.24 -4.30 29.25
C LEU A 9 7.59 -3.92 27.91
N THR A 10 6.80 -2.84 27.84
CA THR A 10 6.19 -2.35 26.60
C THR A 10 7.24 -2.08 25.52
N LYS A 11 8.39 -1.49 25.88
CA LYS A 11 9.48 -1.26 24.93
C LYS A 11 10.03 -2.55 24.34
N GLN A 12 10.22 -3.59 25.15
CA GLN A 12 10.71 -4.89 24.68
C GLN A 12 9.66 -5.63 23.85
N ILE A 13 8.39 -5.55 24.25
CA ILE A 13 7.27 -6.13 23.52
C ILE A 13 7.14 -5.51 22.12
N ASN A 14 7.18 -4.18 22.01
CA ASN A 14 7.09 -3.50 20.73
C ASN A 14 8.23 -3.91 19.79
N LYS A 15 9.46 -3.99 20.31
CA LYS A 15 10.62 -4.45 19.54
C LYS A 15 10.45 -5.90 19.07
N GLY A 16 9.89 -6.76 19.91
CA GLY A 16 9.56 -8.15 19.55
C GLY A 16 8.54 -8.22 18.42
N PHE A 17 7.47 -7.42 18.50
CA PHE A 17 6.45 -7.36 17.44
C PHE A 17 6.99 -6.81 16.12
N GLU A 18 7.87 -5.80 16.15
CA GLU A 18 8.55 -5.30 14.95
C GLU A 18 9.42 -6.38 14.28
N LEU A 19 10.16 -7.17 15.09
CA LEU A 19 10.98 -8.28 14.59
C LEU A 19 10.12 -9.40 14.00
N ILE A 20 8.98 -9.70 14.61
CA ILE A 20 8.03 -10.67 14.06
C ILE A 20 7.42 -10.15 12.75
N GLY A 21 6.97 -8.89 12.72
CA GLY A 21 6.39 -8.27 11.53
C GLY A 21 7.36 -8.24 10.34
N SER A 22 8.62 -7.87 10.59
CA SER A 22 9.67 -7.87 9.57
C SER A 22 10.04 -9.29 9.10
N GLY A 23 10.13 -10.26 10.01
CA GLY A 23 10.38 -11.66 9.65
C GLY A 23 9.24 -12.29 8.83
N VAL A 24 7.99 -12.00 9.18
CA VAL A 24 6.81 -12.42 8.41
C VAL A 24 6.84 -11.76 7.03
N GLY A 25 7.08 -10.45 6.95
CA GLY A 25 7.17 -9.72 5.68
C GLY A 25 8.21 -10.30 4.74
N ALA A 26 9.43 -10.55 5.25
CA ALA A 26 10.52 -11.15 4.48
C ALA A 26 10.21 -12.59 4.04
N ALA A 27 9.53 -13.39 4.87
CA ALA A 27 9.14 -14.76 4.54
C ALA A 27 8.02 -14.82 3.50
N THR A 28 7.11 -13.84 3.47
CA THR A 28 6.02 -13.74 2.48
C THR A 28 6.45 -13.15 1.14
N GLN A 29 7.70 -12.67 1.03
CA GLN A 29 8.25 -12.03 -0.17
C GLN A 29 8.76 -13.04 -1.23
N ILE A 30 8.50 -14.34 -1.02
CA ILE A 30 8.73 -15.40 -2.00
C ILE A 30 7.51 -15.44 -2.93
N GLU A 31 7.63 -14.82 -4.11
CA GLU A 31 6.72 -14.93 -5.27
C GLU A 31 5.21 -14.75 -4.99
N SER A 32 4.83 -13.91 -4.03
CA SER A 32 3.42 -13.52 -3.89
C SER A 32 3.06 -12.43 -4.89
N LEU A 33 1.89 -12.56 -5.53
CA LEU A 33 1.29 -11.48 -6.33
C LEU A 33 1.24 -10.22 -5.46
N GLN A 34 1.95 -9.18 -5.90
CA GLN A 34 1.98 -7.90 -5.21
C GLN A 34 0.75 -7.10 -5.64
N ARG A 35 -0.20 -6.92 -4.72
CA ARG A 35 -1.36 -6.07 -4.99
C ARG A 35 -0.97 -4.60 -4.89
N LEU A 36 -1.29 -3.81 -5.90
CA LEU A 36 -1.16 -2.35 -5.91
C LEU A 36 -2.54 -1.69 -6.02
N VAL A 37 -3.00 -1.08 -4.94
CA VAL A 37 -4.29 -0.38 -4.87
C VAL A 37 -4.10 1.10 -5.19
N LEU A 38 -4.74 1.60 -6.24
CA LEU A 38 -4.66 3.00 -6.68
C LEU A 38 -6.04 3.64 -6.72
N GLU A 39 -6.15 4.86 -6.18
CA GLU A 39 -7.28 5.75 -6.46
C GLU A 39 -6.95 6.63 -7.66
N VAL A 40 -7.80 6.68 -8.66
CA VAL A 40 -7.54 7.41 -9.89
C VAL A 40 -8.76 8.25 -10.26
N VAL A 41 -8.55 9.51 -10.63
CA VAL A 41 -9.60 10.35 -11.21
C VAL A 41 -10.16 9.69 -12.47
N GLN A 42 -11.48 9.66 -12.65
CA GLN A 42 -12.16 8.85 -13.67
C GLN A 42 -11.60 9.12 -15.07
N SER A 43 -11.45 10.39 -15.42
CA SER A 43 -10.97 10.81 -16.73
C SER A 43 -9.52 10.38 -16.99
N LEU A 44 -8.67 10.29 -15.96
CA LEU A 44 -7.29 9.84 -16.10
C LEU A 44 -7.20 8.32 -16.20
N LEU A 45 -8.07 7.60 -15.46
CA LEU A 45 -8.21 6.15 -15.56
C LEU A 45 -8.54 5.74 -16.99
N GLU A 46 -9.60 6.34 -17.56
CA GLU A 46 -10.11 5.99 -18.90
C GLU A 46 -9.15 6.43 -20.02
N ASN A 47 -8.70 7.68 -20.00
CA ASN A 47 -8.03 8.28 -21.16
C ASN A 47 -6.50 8.08 -21.15
N TRP A 48 -5.92 7.67 -20.03
CA TRP A 48 -4.47 7.54 -19.90
C TRP A 48 -4.01 6.19 -19.34
N LEU A 49 -4.60 5.72 -18.24
CA LEU A 49 -4.13 4.51 -17.57
C LEU A 49 -4.57 3.23 -18.27
N VAL A 50 -5.86 3.08 -18.59
CA VAL A 50 -6.41 1.88 -19.27
C VAL A 50 -5.67 1.54 -20.58
N PRO A 51 -5.39 2.49 -21.49
CA PRO A 51 -4.65 2.21 -22.71
C PRO A 51 -3.22 1.67 -22.50
N ARG A 52 -2.66 1.83 -21.30
CA ARG A 52 -1.28 1.44 -20.93
C ARG A 52 -1.21 0.19 -20.05
N LEU A 53 -2.35 -0.39 -19.68
CA LEU A 53 -2.39 -1.54 -18.77
C LEU A 53 -1.73 -2.79 -19.38
N ASN A 54 -1.85 -3.01 -20.69
CA ASN A 54 -1.20 -4.15 -21.34
C ASN A 54 0.33 -4.07 -21.19
N ASP A 55 0.94 -2.95 -21.59
CA ASP A 55 2.37 -2.73 -21.43
C ASP A 55 2.82 -2.84 -19.96
N PHE A 56 1.98 -2.38 -19.03
CA PHE A 56 2.25 -2.52 -17.61
C PHE A 56 2.29 -3.98 -17.17
N TYR A 57 1.28 -4.78 -17.53
CA TYR A 57 1.24 -6.19 -17.14
C TYR A 57 2.34 -7.02 -17.82
N ASP A 58 2.78 -6.63 -19.02
CA ASP A 58 3.93 -7.24 -19.69
C ASP A 58 5.25 -6.95 -18.93
N CYS A 59 5.42 -5.72 -18.43
CA CYS A 59 6.60 -5.33 -17.65
C CYS A 59 6.57 -5.85 -16.20
N PHE A 60 5.38 -5.98 -15.62
CA PHE A 60 5.16 -6.29 -14.21
C PHE A 60 4.15 -7.44 -14.03
N PRO A 61 4.48 -8.67 -14.46
CA PRO A 61 3.53 -9.79 -14.50
C PRO A 61 3.07 -10.26 -13.11
N ASN A 62 3.83 -9.93 -12.07
CA ASN A 62 3.54 -10.33 -10.68
C ASN A 62 2.77 -9.25 -9.89
N VAL A 63 2.35 -8.16 -10.55
CA VAL A 63 1.61 -7.07 -9.90
C VAL A 63 0.14 -7.13 -10.28
N GLU A 64 -0.72 -7.25 -9.28
CA GLU A 64 -2.17 -7.14 -9.45
C GLU A 64 -2.58 -5.69 -9.17
N LEU A 65 -3.11 -4.98 -10.17
CA LEU A 65 -3.66 -3.64 -9.97
C LEU A 65 -5.11 -3.72 -9.48
N GLN A 66 -5.40 -3.05 -8.37
CA GLN A 66 -6.76 -2.73 -7.96
C GLN A 66 -6.98 -1.23 -8.16
N LEU A 67 -7.85 -0.86 -9.09
CA LEU A 67 -8.10 0.53 -9.46
C LEU A 67 -9.47 0.96 -8.94
N ASN A 68 -9.47 1.97 -8.09
CA ASN A 68 -10.68 2.63 -7.62
C ASN A 68 -10.80 3.97 -8.33
N ALA A 69 -11.95 4.24 -8.94
CA ALA A 69 -12.19 5.54 -9.54
C ALA A 69 -12.79 6.50 -8.51
N SER A 70 -12.15 7.64 -8.28
CA SER A 70 -12.59 8.65 -7.32
C SER A 70 -12.12 10.05 -7.71
N GLU A 71 -13.03 11.02 -7.61
CA GLU A 71 -12.75 12.46 -7.76
C GLU A 71 -12.37 13.12 -6.41
N GLN A 72 -12.43 12.38 -5.30
CA GLN A 72 -12.07 12.87 -3.97
C GLN A 72 -10.59 12.63 -3.67
N LEU A 73 -9.96 13.63 -3.04
CA LEU A 73 -8.63 13.45 -2.45
C LEU A 73 -8.68 12.31 -1.44
N VAL A 74 -7.69 11.42 -1.53
CA VAL A 74 -7.64 10.24 -0.69
C VAL A 74 -7.06 10.57 0.69
N ASP A 75 -7.65 10.00 1.74
CA ASP A 75 -7.01 9.94 3.06
C ASP A 75 -6.32 8.57 3.21
N PHE A 76 -5.00 8.58 3.06
CA PHE A 76 -4.16 7.39 3.18
C PHE A 76 -4.13 6.77 4.59
N ASN A 77 -4.58 7.48 5.62
CA ASN A 77 -4.61 6.93 6.99
C ASN A 77 -5.82 6.03 7.24
N GLN A 78 -6.86 6.14 6.41
CA GLN A 78 -8.14 5.46 6.62
C GLN A 78 -8.40 4.30 5.66
N ARG A 79 -7.60 4.19 4.59
CA ARG A 79 -7.84 3.23 3.50
C ARG A 79 -6.54 2.54 3.11
N ASP A 80 -6.65 1.26 2.76
CA ASP A 80 -5.54 0.44 2.26
C ASP A 80 -5.23 0.80 0.79
N ILE A 81 -4.66 1.99 0.60
CA ILE A 81 -4.42 2.60 -0.72
C ILE A 81 -2.95 2.93 -0.82
N HIS A 82 -2.33 2.50 -1.91
CA HIS A 82 -0.89 2.65 -2.13
C HIS A 82 -0.54 3.90 -2.93
N GLY A 83 -1.50 4.48 -3.66
CA GLY A 83 -1.28 5.70 -4.42
C GLY A 83 -2.57 6.37 -4.88
N HIS A 84 -2.46 7.66 -5.22
CA HIS A 84 -3.52 8.45 -5.82
C HIS A 84 -3.01 9.12 -7.09
N LEU A 85 -3.84 9.12 -8.14
CA LEU A 85 -3.52 9.70 -9.44
C LEU A 85 -4.60 10.71 -9.83
N HIS A 86 -4.23 11.98 -9.85
CA HIS A 86 -5.11 13.12 -10.11
C HIS A 86 -4.38 14.23 -10.87
N PHE A 87 -5.13 15.24 -11.33
CA PHE A 87 -4.57 16.44 -11.93
C PHE A 87 -4.24 17.48 -10.85
N GLY A 88 -3.19 18.27 -11.09
CA GLY A 88 -2.77 19.38 -10.22
C GLY A 88 -1.44 19.13 -9.52
N HIS A 89 -1.11 20.00 -8.56
CA HIS A 89 0.08 19.86 -7.72
C HIS A 89 -0.36 19.37 -6.34
N GLY A 90 -0.23 18.05 -6.12
CA GLY A 90 -0.30 17.35 -4.83
C GLY A 90 -1.39 17.82 -3.86
#